data_AF-A0A5C8A688-F1
#
_entry.id   AF-A0A5C8A688-F1
#
_cell.length_a   1.000
_cell.length_b   1.000
_cell.length_c   1.000
_cell.angle_alpha   90.00
_cell.angle_beta   90.00
_cell.angle_gamma   90.00
#
_symmetry.space_group_name_H-M   'P 1'
#
loop_
_entity.id
_entity.type
_entity.pdbx_description
1 polymer ?
#
loop_
_entity_poly.entity_id
_entity_poly.type
_entity_poly.pdbx_seq_one_letter_code
_entity_poly.pdbx_strand_id
1 'polypeptide(L)'
;MAFKLSYEDDTTRKVTQISVSVGDGFPTPVESILDETFLLLPLLLEKTTLERSVRGLSLIGTHLQGISAHVPLKHPIPQIRESLNDDRDLIAKVLAVLEEKIDLPRRLVGINRDVLGAYYFKFGAIRIYWMPITLLSLTTKLSIEAITFVTLAHELAHAYSHVGKDIDGSSWETDHFASRDIELIEGIAQYYAERVCRCVEEKFPDAIKCFEAILAHQANEYTAYKTWVEASSGESMRQFLRSVSERVVRPPLFR
;
A
#
# COMPACT_ATOMS: atom_id res chain seq x y z
N MET A 1 -2.70 12.08 -13.72
CA MET A 1 -2.75 13.41 -13.04
C MET A 1 -1.46 13.59 -12.26
N ALA A 2 -0.82 14.76 -12.33
CA ALA A 2 0.46 15.03 -11.66
C ALA A 2 0.30 16.21 -10.70
N PHE A 3 0.69 16.02 -9.45
CA PHE A 3 0.73 17.04 -8.40
C PHE A 3 2.18 17.45 -8.16
N LYS A 4 2.40 18.70 -7.75
CA LYS A 4 3.73 19.20 -7.39
C LYS A 4 3.71 19.61 -5.94
N LEU A 5 4.54 18.96 -5.11
CA LEU A 5 4.80 19.40 -3.74
C LEU A 5 6.10 20.19 -3.75
N SER A 6 6.04 21.39 -3.19
CA SER A 6 7.13 22.36 -3.20
C SER A 6 7.66 22.51 -1.79
N TYR A 7 8.97 22.40 -1.59
CA TYR A 7 9.64 22.85 -0.36
C TYR A 7 10.48 24.08 -0.71
N GLU A 8 10.27 25.17 0.01
CA GLU A 8 11.05 26.41 -0.13
C GLU A 8 12.17 26.42 0.91
N ASP A 9 13.41 26.54 0.44
CA ASP A 9 14.56 26.73 1.30
C ASP A 9 14.69 28.21 1.70
N ASP A 10 14.48 28.50 2.99
CA ASP A 10 14.58 29.84 3.55
C ASP A 10 15.96 30.51 3.35
N THR A 11 17.01 29.73 3.10
CA THR A 11 18.39 30.25 2.92
C THR A 11 18.76 30.53 1.47
N THR A 12 18.19 29.82 0.50
CA THR A 12 18.53 29.97 -0.94
C THR A 12 17.37 30.39 -1.83
N ARG A 13 16.12 30.41 -1.32
CA ARG A 13 14.86 30.56 -2.09
C ARG A 13 14.72 29.56 -3.24
N LYS A 14 15.52 28.50 -3.26
CA LYS A 14 15.45 27.47 -4.29
C LYS A 14 14.37 26.49 -3.90
N VAL A 15 13.29 26.47 -4.67
CA VAL A 15 12.18 25.55 -4.45
C VAL A 15 12.51 24.20 -5.06
N THR A 16 12.68 23.18 -4.23
CA THR A 16 12.78 21.79 -4.70
C THR A 16 11.36 21.24 -4.83
N GLN A 17 10.97 20.85 -6.04
CA GLN A 17 9.66 20.27 -6.30
C GLN A 17 9.75 18.75 -6.40
N ILE A 18 9.02 18.05 -5.53
CA ILE A 18 8.78 16.61 -5.68
C ILE A 18 7.49 16.45 -6.47
N SER A 19 7.61 15.87 -7.66
CA SER A 19 6.43 15.55 -8.48
C SER A 19 5.78 14.26 -7.97
N VAL A 20 4.46 14.26 -7.81
CA VAL A 20 3.69 13.06 -7.45
C VAL A 20 2.75 12.75 -8.60
N SER A 21 2.79 11.51 -9.08
CA SER A 21 1.93 11.06 -10.17
C SER A 21 1.25 9.74 -9.84
N VAL A 22 0.07 9.53 -10.41
CA VAL A 22 -0.58 8.22 -10.41
C VAL A 22 -0.12 7.47 -11.65
N GLY A 23 0.48 6.30 -11.46
CA GLY A 23 0.91 5.40 -12.52
C GLY A 23 -0.16 4.38 -12.86
N ASP A 24 -0.35 4.13 -14.15
CA ASP A 24 -1.24 3.09 -14.66
C ASP A 24 -0.59 1.71 -14.67
N GLY A 25 -1.43 0.67 -14.69
CA GLY A 25 -0.98 -0.71 -14.79
C GLY A 25 -0.30 -1.23 -13.52
N PHE A 26 0.46 -2.29 -13.68
CA PHE A 26 1.19 -2.93 -12.59
C PHE A 26 2.68 -2.57 -12.70
N PRO A 27 3.37 -2.27 -11.59
CA PRO A 27 4.82 -2.21 -11.62
C PRO A 27 5.36 -3.63 -11.90
N THR A 28 6.51 -3.73 -12.58
CA THR A 28 7.11 -5.00 -13.02
C THR A 28 7.16 -6.10 -11.94
N PRO A 29 7.47 -5.82 -10.66
CA PRO A 29 7.43 -6.85 -9.63
C PRO A 29 6.04 -7.48 -9.46
N VAL A 30 4.97 -6.70 -9.61
CA VAL A 30 3.59 -7.18 -9.49
C VAL A 30 3.15 -7.95 -10.74
N GLU A 31 3.58 -7.53 -11.93
CA GLU A 31 3.30 -8.26 -13.18
C GLU A 31 3.76 -9.73 -13.08
N SER A 32 4.98 -9.96 -12.57
CA SER A 32 5.53 -11.31 -12.39
C SER A 32 4.73 -12.20 -11.44
N ILE A 33 3.99 -11.61 -10.50
CA ILE A 33 3.12 -12.32 -9.57
C ILE A 33 1.79 -12.66 -10.22
N LEU A 34 1.31 -11.76 -11.07
CA LEU A 34 0.02 -11.86 -11.71
C LEU A 34 0.00 -12.77 -12.92
N ASP A 35 1.13 -13.12 -13.54
CA ASP A 35 1.16 -13.99 -14.72
C ASP A 35 0.39 -15.32 -14.51
N GLU A 36 0.43 -15.90 -13.31
CA GLU A 36 -0.29 -17.14 -12.97
C GLU A 36 -1.77 -16.93 -12.64
N THR A 37 -2.16 -15.71 -12.25
CA THR A 37 -3.51 -15.36 -11.79
C THR A 37 -4.21 -14.34 -12.69
N PHE A 38 -3.59 -13.98 -13.82
CA PHE A 38 -4.06 -12.91 -14.71
C PHE A 38 -5.46 -13.19 -15.24
N LEU A 39 -5.75 -14.46 -15.56
CA LEU A 39 -7.08 -14.90 -16.00
C LEU A 39 -8.15 -14.76 -14.91
N LEU A 40 -7.76 -14.76 -13.63
CA LEU A 40 -8.65 -14.59 -12.48
C LEU A 40 -8.80 -13.12 -12.06
N LEU A 41 -7.95 -12.22 -12.58
CA LEU A 41 -7.94 -10.81 -12.21
C LEU A 41 -9.30 -10.12 -12.44
N PRO A 42 -10.02 -10.32 -13.56
CA PRO A 42 -11.36 -9.74 -13.73
C PRO A 42 -12.35 -10.21 -12.66
N LEU A 43 -12.29 -11.49 -12.28
CA LEU A 43 -13.15 -12.07 -11.24
C LEU A 43 -12.80 -11.51 -9.85
N LEU A 44 -11.53 -11.27 -9.59
CA LEU A 44 -11.07 -10.65 -8.35
C LEU A 44 -11.52 -9.19 -8.23
N LEU A 45 -11.47 -8.42 -9.32
CA LEU A 45 -11.99 -7.05 -9.36
C LEU A 45 -13.51 -7.02 -9.10
N GLU A 46 -14.22 -8.08 -9.52
CA GLU A 46 -15.65 -8.27 -9.26
C GLU A 46 -15.97 -9.07 -7.98
N LYS A 47 -14.99 -9.29 -7.09
CA LYS A 47 -15.18 -10.11 -5.88
C LYS A 47 -16.39 -9.65 -5.07
N THR A 48 -16.54 -8.34 -4.83
CA THR A 48 -17.68 -7.80 -4.08
C THR A 48 -19.01 -8.06 -4.79
N THR A 49 -19.06 -7.99 -6.12
CA THR A 49 -20.25 -8.30 -6.93
C THR A 49 -20.61 -9.78 -6.80
N LEU A 50 -19.62 -10.68 -6.85
CA LEU A 50 -19.81 -12.12 -6.66
C LEU A 50 -20.34 -12.42 -5.25
N GLU A 51 -19.74 -11.83 -4.20
CA GLU A 51 -20.22 -11.97 -2.82
C GLU A 51 -21.67 -11.47 -2.64
N ARG A 52 -22.01 -10.32 -3.26
CA ARG A 52 -23.38 -9.79 -3.26
C ARG A 52 -24.34 -10.72 -3.99
N SER A 53 -23.90 -11.36 -5.07
CA SER A 53 -24.70 -12.31 -5.84
C SER A 53 -25.05 -13.55 -5.00
N VAL A 54 -24.08 -14.12 -4.27
CA VAL A 54 -24.32 -15.23 -3.32
C VAL A 54 -25.37 -14.85 -2.26
N ARG A 55 -25.24 -13.65 -1.67
CA ARG A 55 -26.20 -13.14 -0.67
C ARG A 55 -27.59 -12.94 -1.29
N GLY A 56 -27.66 -12.36 -2.48
CA GLY A 56 -28.91 -12.13 -3.21
C GLY A 56 -29.64 -13.42 -3.55
N LEU A 57 -28.94 -14.42 -4.09
CA LEU A 57 -29.51 -15.75 -4.37
C LEU A 57 -30.04 -16.42 -3.11
N SER A 58 -29.31 -16.32 -2.00
CA SER A 58 -29.74 -16.87 -0.70
C SER A 58 -31.00 -16.18 -0.17
N LEU A 59 -31.11 -14.85 -0.33
CA LEU A 59 -32.29 -14.08 0.06
C LEU A 59 -33.51 -14.48 -0.77
N ILE A 60 -33.36 -14.59 -2.09
CA ILE A 60 -34.44 -15.04 -2.99
C ILE A 60 -34.88 -16.46 -2.62
N GLY A 61 -33.94 -17.39 -2.41
CA GLY A 61 -34.24 -18.76 -2.02
C GLY A 61 -35.02 -18.85 -0.70
N THR A 62 -34.66 -18.01 0.27
CA THR A 62 -35.34 -17.90 1.58
C THR A 62 -36.80 -17.45 1.44
N HIS A 63 -37.06 -16.46 0.57
CA HIS A 63 -38.38 -15.87 0.40
C HIS A 63 -39.16 -16.40 -0.81
N LEU A 64 -38.67 -17.44 -1.49
CA LEU A 64 -39.20 -17.91 -2.77
C LEU A 64 -40.70 -18.21 -2.73
N GLN A 65 -41.20 -18.76 -1.62
CA GLN A 65 -42.63 -19.07 -1.48
C GLN A 65 -43.48 -17.80 -1.40
N GLY A 66 -43.04 -16.78 -0.65
CA GLY A 66 -43.70 -15.48 -0.62
C GLY A 66 -43.62 -14.75 -1.96
N ILE A 67 -42.47 -14.81 -2.64
CA ILE A 67 -42.28 -14.24 -3.98
C ILE A 67 -43.24 -14.89 -4.98
N SER A 68 -43.40 -16.22 -4.94
CA SER A 68 -44.29 -16.95 -5.86
C SER A 68 -45.77 -16.56 -5.76
N ALA A 69 -46.19 -16.01 -4.62
CA ALA A 69 -47.56 -15.53 -4.44
C ALA A 69 -47.84 -14.21 -5.20
N HIS A 70 -46.80 -13.47 -5.57
CA HIS A 70 -46.90 -12.14 -6.19
C HIS A 70 -46.24 -12.06 -7.57
N VAL A 71 -45.32 -12.97 -7.87
CA VAL A 71 -44.58 -13.02 -9.12
C VAL A 71 -44.86 -14.36 -9.81
N PRO A 72 -45.49 -14.37 -11.00
CA PRO A 72 -45.77 -15.61 -11.71
C PRO A 72 -44.46 -16.28 -12.13
N LEU A 73 -44.22 -17.48 -11.60
CA LEU A 73 -43.03 -18.27 -11.86
C LEU A 73 -43.27 -19.22 -13.05
N LYS A 74 -42.30 -19.30 -13.95
CA LYS A 74 -42.35 -20.21 -15.12
C LYS A 74 -42.15 -21.69 -14.74
N HIS A 75 -41.54 -21.94 -13.58
CA HIS A 75 -41.15 -23.27 -13.12
C HIS A 75 -41.67 -23.53 -11.70
N PRO A 76 -41.84 -24.80 -11.30
CA PRO A 76 -42.18 -25.16 -9.93
C PRO A 76 -41.13 -24.66 -8.93
N ILE A 77 -41.58 -24.28 -7.73
CA ILE A 77 -40.71 -23.80 -6.64
C ILE A 77 -39.53 -24.76 -6.35
N PRO A 78 -39.71 -26.10 -6.30
CA PRO A 78 -38.58 -26.99 -6.07
C PRO A 78 -37.48 -26.87 -7.13
N GLN A 79 -37.85 -26.76 -8.40
CA GLN A 79 -36.90 -26.63 -9.52
C GLN A 79 -36.15 -25.29 -9.45
N ILE A 80 -36.85 -24.19 -9.16
CA ILE A 80 -36.22 -22.87 -9.02
C ILE A 80 -35.26 -22.87 -7.83
N ARG A 81 -35.64 -23.50 -6.73
CA ARG A 81 -34.79 -23.60 -5.53
C ARG A 81 -33.51 -24.40 -5.82
N GLU A 82 -33.61 -25.48 -6.58
CA GLU A 82 -32.45 -26.26 -7.03
C GLU A 82 -31.51 -25.39 -7.87
N SER A 83 -32.01 -24.72 -8.91
CA SER A 83 -31.18 -23.83 -9.74
C SER A 83 -30.54 -22.69 -8.95
N LEU A 84 -31.26 -22.06 -8.01
CA LEU A 84 -30.70 -21.02 -7.14
C LEU A 84 -29.56 -21.55 -6.26
N ASN A 85 -29.66 -22.79 -5.77
CA ASN A 85 -28.60 -23.41 -5.00
C ASN A 85 -27.39 -23.74 -5.88
N ASP A 86 -27.61 -24.27 -7.09
CA ASP A 86 -26.53 -24.58 -8.03
C ASP A 86 -25.74 -23.33 -8.41
N ASP A 87 -26.43 -22.25 -8.77
CA ASP A 87 -25.81 -20.96 -9.11
C ASP A 87 -25.03 -20.38 -7.91
N ARG A 88 -25.63 -20.43 -6.71
CA ARG A 88 -24.98 -19.97 -5.48
C ARG A 88 -23.72 -20.76 -5.21
N ASP A 89 -23.78 -22.09 -5.32
CA ASP A 89 -22.68 -22.98 -5.03
C ASP A 89 -21.55 -22.84 -6.05
N LEU A 90 -21.87 -22.59 -7.33
CA LEU A 90 -20.88 -22.23 -8.35
C LEU A 90 -20.15 -20.94 -7.99
N ILE A 91 -20.87 -19.86 -7.68
CA ILE A 91 -20.26 -18.58 -7.34
C ILE A 91 -19.43 -18.71 -6.05
N ALA A 92 -19.93 -19.43 -5.05
CA ALA A 92 -19.20 -19.71 -3.81
C ALA A 92 -17.89 -20.48 -4.07
N LYS A 93 -17.89 -21.45 -4.98
CA LYS A 93 -16.66 -22.16 -5.39
C LYS A 93 -15.67 -21.24 -6.09
N VAL A 94 -16.13 -20.34 -6.97
CA VAL A 94 -15.27 -19.33 -7.59
C VAL A 94 -14.63 -18.44 -6.54
N LEU A 95 -15.40 -17.93 -5.58
CA LEU A 95 -14.88 -17.12 -4.47
C LEU A 95 -13.84 -17.88 -3.64
N ALA A 96 -14.08 -19.16 -3.34
CA ALA A 96 -13.13 -20.00 -2.61
C ALA A 96 -11.81 -20.20 -3.39
N VAL A 97 -11.88 -20.41 -4.72
CA VAL A 97 -10.68 -20.50 -5.57
C VAL A 97 -9.93 -19.18 -5.60
N LEU A 98 -10.63 -18.04 -5.67
CA LEU A 98 -10.00 -16.73 -5.57
C LEU A 98 -9.28 -16.60 -4.22
N GLU A 99 -9.88 -16.98 -3.11
CA GLU A 99 -9.21 -16.88 -1.80
C GLU A 99 -8.04 -17.83 -1.62
N GLU A 100 -8.12 -19.06 -2.15
CA GLU A 100 -7.04 -20.06 -2.03
C GLU A 100 -5.86 -19.76 -2.96
N LYS A 101 -6.13 -19.42 -4.23
CA LYS A 101 -5.08 -19.23 -5.24
C LYS A 101 -4.45 -17.85 -5.18
N ILE A 102 -5.14 -16.89 -4.57
CA ILE A 102 -4.78 -15.49 -4.58
C ILE A 102 -4.52 -15.04 -3.15
N ASP A 103 -3.44 -15.54 -2.54
CA ASP A 103 -2.81 -14.90 -1.36
C ASP A 103 -2.09 -13.60 -1.78
N LEU A 104 -2.81 -12.74 -2.53
CA LEU A 104 -2.28 -11.47 -3.02
C LEU A 104 -1.86 -10.53 -1.90
N PRO A 105 -2.56 -10.41 -0.75
CA PRO A 105 -2.06 -9.57 0.34
C PRO A 105 -0.64 -9.94 0.74
N ARG A 106 -0.38 -11.22 1.02
CA ARG A 106 0.95 -11.68 1.43
C ARG A 106 1.95 -11.58 0.30
N ARG A 107 1.55 -11.91 -0.93
CA ARG A 107 2.42 -11.85 -2.11
C ARG A 107 2.79 -10.41 -2.49
N LEU A 108 1.86 -9.47 -2.43
CA LEU A 108 2.08 -8.05 -2.73
C LEU A 108 2.92 -7.37 -1.64
N VAL A 109 2.60 -7.61 -0.36
CA VAL A 109 3.34 -7.00 0.76
C VAL A 109 4.71 -7.66 0.96
N GLY A 110 4.85 -8.95 0.60
CA GLY A 110 6.10 -9.68 0.65
C GLY A 110 7.08 -9.38 -0.49
N ILE A 111 6.66 -8.61 -1.51
CA ILE A 111 7.62 -8.04 -2.46
C ILE A 111 8.42 -6.98 -1.73
N ASN A 112 9.72 -7.23 -1.57
CA ASN A 112 10.68 -6.33 -0.94
C ASN A 112 11.07 -5.14 -1.86
N ARG A 113 10.10 -4.59 -2.61
CA ARG A 113 10.27 -3.53 -3.61
C ARG A 113 8.99 -2.68 -3.69
N ASP A 114 9.14 -1.48 -4.25
CA ASP A 114 8.14 -0.48 -4.60
C ASP A 114 6.86 -1.02 -5.32
N VAL A 115 5.94 -1.64 -4.58
CA VAL A 115 4.70 -2.22 -5.14
C VAL A 115 3.54 -1.23 -5.17
N LEU A 116 3.33 -0.50 -4.08
CA LEU A 116 2.19 0.41 -3.93
C LEU A 116 2.55 1.82 -4.40
N GLY A 117 3.81 2.19 -4.24
CA GLY A 117 4.40 3.45 -4.69
C GLY A 117 5.91 3.29 -4.83
N ALA A 118 6.54 4.26 -5.48
CA ALA A 118 7.98 4.32 -5.70
C ALA A 118 8.48 5.77 -5.68
N TYR A 119 9.56 6.02 -4.93
CA TYR A 119 10.33 7.26 -5.03
C TYR A 119 11.55 7.09 -5.94
N TYR A 120 11.51 7.74 -7.10
CA TYR A 120 12.59 7.77 -8.07
C TYR A 120 13.59 8.88 -7.74
N PHE A 121 14.57 8.56 -6.89
CA PHE A 121 15.60 9.49 -6.40
C PHE A 121 16.33 10.27 -7.50
N LYS A 122 16.62 9.66 -8.67
CA LYS A 122 17.29 10.34 -9.80
C LYS A 122 16.48 11.48 -10.42
N PHE A 123 15.15 11.43 -10.28
CA PHE A 123 14.24 12.40 -10.90
C PHE A 123 13.49 13.23 -9.86
N GLY A 124 13.64 12.94 -8.56
CA GLY A 124 12.88 13.60 -7.51
C GLY A 124 11.36 13.42 -7.69
N ALA A 125 10.92 12.21 -8.05
CA ALA A 125 9.53 11.95 -8.44
C ALA A 125 8.96 10.75 -7.69
N ILE A 126 7.73 10.89 -7.22
CA ILE A 126 6.93 9.82 -6.63
C ILE A 126 5.91 9.35 -7.66
N ARG A 127 5.78 8.02 -7.77
CA ARG A 127 4.69 7.39 -8.49
C ARG A 127 3.91 6.50 -7.55
N ILE A 128 2.59 6.65 -7.54
CA ILE A 128 1.65 5.80 -6.80
C ILE A 128 0.95 4.89 -7.80
N TYR A 129 0.90 3.58 -7.53
CA TYR A 129 0.30 2.59 -8.43
C TYR A 129 -1.11 2.22 -7.98
N TRP A 130 -2.11 2.71 -8.71
CA TRP A 130 -3.51 2.56 -8.27
C TRP A 130 -4.04 1.12 -8.39
N MET A 131 -3.56 0.34 -9.36
CA MET A 131 -3.97 -1.06 -9.55
C MET A 131 -3.54 -1.94 -8.36
N PRO A 132 -2.25 -2.00 -7.96
CA PRO A 132 -1.84 -2.70 -6.73
C PRO A 132 -2.58 -2.25 -5.46
N ILE A 133 -2.80 -0.94 -5.29
CA ILE A 133 -3.57 -0.41 -4.16
C ILE A 133 -5.01 -0.93 -4.16
N THR A 134 -5.66 -0.95 -5.32
CA THR A 134 -7.02 -1.47 -5.48
C THR A 134 -7.07 -2.96 -5.14
N LEU A 135 -6.12 -3.75 -5.63
CA LEU A 135 -6.05 -5.18 -5.33
C LEU A 135 -5.84 -5.45 -3.84
N LEU A 136 -4.95 -4.68 -3.19
CA LEU A 136 -4.72 -4.80 -1.76
C LEU A 136 -5.98 -4.44 -0.98
N SER A 137 -6.68 -3.37 -1.36
CA SER A 137 -7.95 -2.97 -0.73
C SER A 137 -9.02 -4.05 -0.84
N LEU A 138 -9.22 -4.62 -2.04
CA LEU A 138 -10.22 -5.66 -2.27
C LEU A 138 -9.96 -6.94 -1.45
N THR A 139 -8.69 -7.27 -1.25
CA THR A 139 -8.28 -8.52 -0.59
C THR A 139 -8.14 -8.39 0.93
N THR A 140 -7.80 -7.21 1.45
CA THR A 140 -7.63 -6.94 2.89
C THR A 140 -8.82 -6.22 3.54
N LYS A 141 -9.74 -5.70 2.73
CA LYS A 141 -10.85 -4.82 3.15
C LYS A 141 -10.40 -3.51 3.81
N LEU A 142 -9.13 -3.13 3.63
CA LEU A 142 -8.63 -1.82 4.01
C LEU A 142 -9.12 -0.75 3.03
N SER A 143 -9.33 0.47 3.51
CA SER A 143 -9.75 1.60 2.67
C SER A 143 -8.69 1.93 1.61
N ILE A 144 -9.13 2.17 0.38
CA ILE A 144 -8.25 2.63 -0.72
C ILE A 144 -7.56 3.93 -0.33
N GLU A 145 -8.30 4.85 0.29
CA GLU A 145 -7.80 6.14 0.78
C GLU A 145 -6.72 5.94 1.83
N ALA A 146 -6.92 5.02 2.76
CA ALA A 146 -5.95 4.74 3.82
C ALA A 146 -4.66 4.12 3.27
N ILE A 147 -4.77 3.14 2.37
CA ILE A 147 -3.61 2.53 1.71
C ILE A 147 -2.85 3.59 0.89
N THR A 148 -3.57 4.41 0.13
CA THR A 148 -2.98 5.49 -0.67
C THR A 148 -2.26 6.51 0.21
N PHE A 149 -2.88 6.90 1.31
CA PHE A 149 -2.30 7.86 2.26
C PHE A 149 -1.02 7.33 2.89
N VAL A 150 -1.05 6.10 3.42
CA VAL A 150 0.11 5.44 4.03
C VAL A 150 1.26 5.31 3.02
N THR A 151 0.95 4.85 1.80
CA THR A 151 1.92 4.73 0.72
C THR A 151 2.55 6.08 0.40
N LEU A 152 1.73 7.13 0.22
CA LEU A 152 2.22 8.47 -0.08
C LEU A 152 3.07 9.04 1.07
N ALA A 153 2.68 8.81 2.33
CA ALA A 153 3.46 9.25 3.49
C ALA A 153 4.85 8.59 3.51
N HIS A 154 4.92 7.29 3.20
CA HIS A 154 6.18 6.54 3.06
C HIS A 154 7.05 7.08 1.93
N GLU A 155 6.50 7.23 0.73
CA GLU A 155 7.27 7.75 -0.41
C GLU A 155 7.72 9.20 -0.23
N LEU A 156 6.91 10.02 0.45
CA LEU A 156 7.32 11.38 0.82
C LEU A 156 8.41 11.38 1.87
N ALA A 157 8.41 10.44 2.81
CA ALA A 157 9.48 10.31 3.77
C ALA A 157 10.80 9.92 3.10
N HIS A 158 10.78 9.02 2.12
CA HIS A 158 11.92 8.75 1.24
C HIS A 158 12.41 10.03 0.54
N ALA A 159 11.47 10.76 -0.09
CA ALA A 159 11.81 11.95 -0.84
C ALA A 159 12.41 13.05 0.04
N TYR A 160 11.78 13.41 1.15
CA TYR A 160 12.26 14.44 2.06
C TYR A 160 13.54 14.04 2.80
N SER A 161 13.77 12.75 3.07
CA SER A 161 15.04 12.31 3.65
C SER A 161 16.21 12.41 2.66
N HIS A 162 15.94 12.23 1.36
CA HIS A 162 16.92 12.41 0.31
C HIS A 162 17.19 13.89 -0.02
N VAL A 163 16.13 14.64 -0.37
CA VAL A 163 16.27 16.01 -0.91
C VAL A 163 16.11 17.11 0.13
N GLY A 164 15.63 16.77 1.32
CA GLY A 164 15.55 17.69 2.44
C GLY A 164 16.94 18.09 2.92
N LYS A 165 16.99 19.25 3.58
CA LYS A 165 18.20 19.75 4.22
C LYS A 165 18.16 19.47 5.71
N ASP A 166 19.30 19.10 6.27
CA ASP A 166 19.48 19.14 7.71
C ASP A 166 19.58 20.59 8.22
N ILE A 167 19.71 20.74 9.55
CA ILE A 167 19.80 22.06 10.20
C ILE A 167 21.06 22.84 9.78
N ASP A 168 22.09 22.14 9.31
CA ASP A 168 23.34 22.70 8.82
C ASP A 168 23.24 23.05 7.32
N GLY A 169 22.06 22.87 6.70
CA GLY A 169 21.76 23.18 5.31
C GLY A 169 22.25 22.13 4.31
N SER A 170 22.73 20.98 4.79
CA SER A 170 23.28 19.90 3.97
C SER A 170 22.19 18.92 3.55
N SER A 171 22.24 18.46 2.30
CA SER A 171 21.40 17.38 1.78
C SER A 171 22.22 16.11 1.61
N TRP A 172 21.54 14.98 1.45
CA TRP A 172 22.22 13.75 1.09
C TRP A 172 22.65 13.78 -0.37
N GLU A 173 23.90 13.42 -0.65
CA GLU A 173 24.34 13.15 -2.01
C GLU A 173 23.59 11.95 -2.58
N THR A 174 23.08 12.06 -3.81
CA THR A 174 22.17 11.07 -4.39
C THR A 174 22.78 9.68 -4.51
N ASP A 175 24.04 9.60 -4.96
CA ASP A 175 24.74 8.32 -5.07
C ASP A 175 25.03 7.71 -3.69
N HIS A 176 25.28 8.56 -2.69
CA HIS A 176 25.47 8.11 -1.31
C HIS A 176 24.17 7.57 -0.70
N PHE A 177 23.05 8.26 -0.92
CA PHE A 177 21.73 7.81 -0.50
C PHE A 177 21.39 6.46 -1.15
N ALA A 178 21.60 6.32 -2.46
CA ALA A 178 21.33 5.10 -3.20
C ALA A 178 22.23 3.91 -2.79
N SER A 179 23.44 4.17 -2.27
CA SER A 179 24.39 3.14 -1.83
C SER A 179 24.20 2.65 -0.40
N ARG A 180 23.25 3.21 0.36
CA ARG A 180 23.03 2.83 1.76
C ARG A 180 22.34 1.49 1.90
N ASP A 181 22.45 0.96 3.12
CA ASP A 181 21.70 -0.21 3.55
C ASP A 181 20.19 0.03 3.37
N ILE A 182 19.52 -0.92 2.71
CA ILE A 182 18.09 -0.88 2.47
C ILE A 182 17.31 -0.83 3.79
N GLU A 183 17.80 -1.51 4.83
CA GLU A 183 17.21 -1.46 6.17
C GLU A 183 17.16 -0.03 6.70
N LEU A 184 18.24 0.74 6.47
CA LEU A 184 18.34 2.13 6.91
C LEU A 184 17.33 3.02 6.19
N ILE A 185 17.30 2.93 4.86
CA ILE A 185 16.47 3.80 4.02
C ILE A 185 14.98 3.51 4.26
N GLU A 186 14.58 2.24 4.23
CA GLU A 186 13.19 1.84 4.48
C GLU A 186 12.77 2.11 5.92
N GLY A 187 13.63 1.86 6.91
CA GLY A 187 13.30 2.15 8.29
C GLY A 187 13.08 3.64 8.58
N ILE A 188 13.85 4.54 7.93
CA ILE A 188 13.64 5.99 8.04
C ILE A 188 12.26 6.37 7.48
N ALA A 189 11.92 5.86 6.29
CA ALA A 189 10.64 6.13 5.66
C ALA A 189 9.47 5.61 6.52
N GLN A 190 9.59 4.39 7.05
CA GLN A 190 8.59 3.77 7.92
C GLN A 190 8.38 4.54 9.21
N TYR A 191 9.46 5.00 9.86
CA TYR A 191 9.36 5.81 11.07
C TYR A 191 8.53 7.08 10.83
N TYR A 192 8.83 7.82 9.75
CA TYR A 192 8.11 9.06 9.46
C TYR A 192 6.69 8.81 8.97
N ALA A 193 6.45 7.77 8.18
CA ALA A 193 5.11 7.34 7.80
C ALA A 193 4.25 7.03 9.04
N GLU A 194 4.78 6.28 10.01
CA GLU A 194 4.09 6.01 11.28
C GLU A 194 3.74 7.31 12.02
N ARG A 195 4.70 8.23 12.14
CA ARG A 195 4.47 9.51 12.82
C ARG A 195 3.38 10.34 12.15
N VAL A 196 3.39 10.43 10.82
CA VAL A 196 2.35 11.14 10.06
C VAL A 196 0.98 10.49 10.30
N CYS A 197 0.88 9.16 10.22
CA CYS A 197 -0.35 8.42 10.50
C CYS A 197 -0.89 8.67 11.92
N ARG A 198 0.00 8.69 12.93
CA ARG A 198 -0.38 9.03 14.32
C ARG A 198 -0.80 10.50 14.47
N CYS A 199 -0.14 11.43 13.78
CA CYS A 199 -0.49 12.86 13.83
C CYS A 199 -1.89 13.16 13.28
N VAL A 200 -2.39 12.35 12.33
CA VAL A 200 -3.72 12.54 11.74
C VAL A 200 -4.79 11.64 12.34
N GLU A 201 -4.45 10.81 13.34
CA GLU A 201 -5.32 9.74 13.86
C GLU A 201 -6.70 10.23 14.29
N GLU A 202 -6.80 11.40 14.92
CA GLU A 202 -8.09 11.99 15.33
C GLU A 202 -9.02 12.26 14.13
N LYS A 203 -8.45 12.67 13.00
CA LYS A 203 -9.19 13.05 11.78
C LYS A 203 -9.32 11.92 10.77
N PHE A 204 -8.35 11.01 10.76
CA PHE A 204 -8.29 9.88 9.84
C PHE A 204 -7.74 8.63 10.55
N PRO A 205 -8.54 8.00 11.43
CA PRO A 205 -8.10 6.87 12.26
C PRO A 205 -7.75 5.63 11.44
N ASP A 206 -8.25 5.51 10.21
CA ASP A 206 -7.95 4.37 9.35
C ASP A 206 -6.52 4.41 8.80
N ALA A 207 -5.85 5.57 8.80
CA ALA A 207 -4.46 5.68 8.37
C ALA A 207 -3.52 4.84 9.25
N ILE A 208 -3.59 4.99 10.58
CA ILE A 208 -2.72 4.23 11.49
C ILE A 208 -3.08 2.74 11.52
N LYS A 209 -4.38 2.40 11.47
CA LYS A 209 -4.82 1.00 11.38
C LYS A 209 -4.31 0.33 10.10
N CYS A 210 -4.37 1.04 8.98
CA CYS A 210 -3.86 0.57 7.69
C CYS A 210 -2.34 0.40 7.73
N PHE A 211 -1.62 1.36 8.32
CA PHE A 211 -0.16 1.28 8.50
C PHE A 211 0.22 0.02 9.26
N GLU A 212 -0.41 -0.21 10.43
CA GLU A 212 -0.13 -1.37 11.27
C GLU A 212 -0.49 -2.70 10.57
N ALA A 213 -1.61 -2.73 9.84
CA ALA A 213 -2.03 -3.89 9.07
C ALA A 213 -1.06 -4.24 7.92
N ILE A 214 -0.55 -3.24 7.20
CA ILE A 214 0.46 -3.45 6.15
C ILE A 214 1.78 -3.91 6.79
N LEU A 215 2.23 -3.22 7.84
CA LEU A 215 3.49 -3.50 8.52
C LEU A 215 3.57 -4.94 9.08
N ALA A 216 2.46 -5.50 9.53
CA ALA A 216 2.39 -6.87 10.04
C ALA A 216 2.79 -7.96 9.01
N HIS A 217 2.81 -7.61 7.72
CA HIS A 217 3.15 -8.53 6.64
C HIS A 217 4.46 -8.16 5.93
N GLN A 218 5.12 -7.07 6.33
CA GLN A 218 6.37 -6.60 5.72
C GLN A 218 7.60 -7.32 6.29
N ALA A 219 8.66 -7.34 5.49
CA ALA A 219 9.95 -7.92 5.87
C ALA A 219 10.70 -7.08 6.92
N ASN A 220 11.79 -7.62 7.45
CA ASN A 220 12.51 -7.05 8.59
C ASN A 220 13.03 -5.63 8.31
N GLU A 221 13.39 -5.33 7.08
CA GLU A 221 13.89 -4.04 6.61
C GLU A 221 12.92 -2.89 6.94
N TYR A 222 11.61 -3.16 6.92
CA TYR A 222 10.57 -2.19 7.24
C TYR A 222 10.27 -2.07 8.74
N THR A 223 10.82 -2.96 9.57
CA THR A 223 10.60 -2.97 11.03
C THR A 223 11.85 -2.62 11.83
N ALA A 224 13.01 -2.58 11.18
CA ALA A 224 14.31 -2.31 11.79
C ALA A 224 14.33 -1.02 12.62
N TYR A 225 13.60 0.01 12.17
CA TYR A 225 13.49 1.30 12.85
C TYR A 225 12.97 1.20 14.30
N LYS A 226 12.18 0.17 14.62
CA LYS A 226 11.68 -0.07 15.98
C LYS A 226 12.82 -0.37 16.97
N THR A 227 13.97 -0.82 16.49
CA THR A 227 15.15 -1.12 17.32
C THR A 227 16.07 0.08 17.51
N TRP A 228 15.98 1.10 16.64
CA TRP A 228 16.89 2.25 16.65
C TRP A 228 16.50 3.33 17.66
N VAL A 229 15.20 3.40 17.98
CA VAL A 229 14.64 4.49 18.77
C VAL A 229 13.93 3.88 19.98
N GLU A 230 14.53 3.99 21.17
CA GLU A 230 13.78 3.84 22.40
C GLU A 230 12.61 4.83 22.36
N ALA A 231 11.41 4.33 22.69
CA ALA A 231 10.14 5.00 22.43
C ALA A 231 10.19 6.53 22.65
N SER A 232 10.15 7.27 21.54
CA SER A 232 9.53 8.61 21.46
C SER A 232 10.39 9.86 21.72
N SER A 233 11.56 9.99 21.10
CA SER A 233 12.03 11.36 20.80
C SER A 233 12.41 11.52 19.33
N GLY A 234 11.82 12.53 18.68
CA GLY A 234 12.24 12.94 17.33
C GLY A 234 13.69 13.42 17.29
N GLU A 235 14.25 13.77 18.45
CA GLU A 235 15.66 14.14 18.62
C GLU A 235 16.59 12.93 18.53
N SER A 236 16.21 11.78 19.09
CA SER A 236 16.96 10.51 18.92
C SER A 236 17.04 10.11 17.45
N MET A 237 15.92 10.25 16.72
CA MET A 237 15.91 10.00 15.28
C MET A 237 16.75 11.02 14.51
N ARG A 238 16.70 12.31 14.88
CA ARG A 238 17.55 13.35 14.29
C ARG A 238 19.04 13.03 14.48
N GLN A 239 19.44 12.67 15.70
CA GLN A 239 20.83 12.33 16.01
C GLN A 239 21.28 11.09 15.26
N PHE A 240 20.40 10.08 15.15
CA PHE A 240 20.64 8.91 14.33
C PHE A 240 20.88 9.28 12.87
N LEU A 241 19.97 10.04 12.26
CA LEU A 241 20.06 10.53 10.87
C LEU A 241 21.36 11.32 10.62
N ARG A 242 21.72 12.21 11.55
CA ARG A 242 22.98 12.94 11.51
C ARG A 242 24.17 11.98 11.52
N SER A 243 24.20 11.02 12.44
CA SER A 243 25.31 10.07 12.56
C SER A 243 25.50 9.19 11.31
N VAL A 244 24.42 8.82 10.62
CA VAL A 244 24.51 8.00 9.39
C VAL A 244 24.87 8.84 8.17
N SER A 245 24.42 10.10 8.11
CA SER A 245 24.77 11.03 7.03
C SER A 245 26.25 11.49 7.12
N GLU A 246 26.75 11.80 8.31
CA GLU A 246 28.11 12.33 8.54
C GLU A 246 29.23 11.28 8.44
N ARG A 247 28.93 9.99 8.69
CA ARG A 247 29.93 8.89 8.74
C ARG A 247 30.72 8.63 7.44
N VAL A 248 30.52 9.41 6.38
CA VAL A 248 31.23 9.25 5.10
C VAL A 248 31.99 10.52 4.67
N VAL A 249 31.83 11.66 5.35
CA VAL A 249 32.52 12.91 4.95
C VAL A 249 34.03 12.89 5.28
N ARG A 250 34.50 11.95 6.10
CA ARG A 250 35.94 11.74 6.30
C ARG A 250 36.39 10.41 5.69
N PRO A 251 37.08 10.41 4.54
CA PRO A 251 37.90 9.25 4.20
C PRO A 251 38.89 9.03 5.36
N PRO A 252 39.25 7.77 5.67
CA PRO A 252 40.27 7.52 6.67
C PRO A 252 41.53 8.29 6.26
N LEU A 253 41.93 9.25 7.11
CA LEU A 253 43.26 9.84 7.03
C LEU A 253 44.22 8.70 7.36
N PHE A 254 44.70 8.00 6.34
CA PHE A 254 45.86 7.15 6.46
C PHE A 254 47.01 8.00 7.01
N ARG A 255 47.46 7.66 8.22
CA ARG A 255 48.81 7.94 8.70
C ARG A 255 49.62 6.67 8.56
#